data_AF-A0A373BZS6-F1
#
_entry.id   AF-A0A373BZS6-F1
#
_cell.length_a   1.000
_cell.length_b   1.000
_cell.length_c   1.000
_cell.angle_alpha   90.00
_cell.angle_beta   90.00
_cell.angle_gamma   90.00
#
_symmetry.space_group_name_H-M   'P 1'
#
loop_
_entity.id
_entity.type
_entity.pdbx_description
1 polymer ?
#
loop_
_entity_poly.entity_id
_entity_poly.type
_entity_poly.pdbx_seq_one_letter_code
_entity_poly.pdbx_strand_id
1 'polypeptide(L)'
;MDQIKSQYPVVEKVESMFKEFHALLMGKDEAKLDEYLGKYGASEIESFCNGIKRDITPVKNAISLSVSSGFVEGNNNKFKVLKRIVYGRSGLVNLEKKCKLAFLPKNQDFSLSSLL
;
A
#
# COMPACT_ATOMS: atom_id res chain seq x y z
N MET A 1 -3.76 0.22 27.60
CA MET A 1 -4.21 -0.87 26.70
C MET A 1 -4.96 -1.94 27.46
N ASP A 2 -4.51 -2.33 28.66
CA ASP A 2 -5.11 -3.44 29.42
C ASP A 2 -6.57 -3.16 29.86
N GLN A 3 -6.90 -1.91 30.20
CA GLN A 3 -8.29 -1.51 30.50
C GLN A 3 -9.23 -1.66 29.29
N ILE A 4 -8.75 -1.37 28.07
CA ILE A 4 -9.55 -1.50 26.85
C ILE A 4 -9.77 -2.99 26.52
N LYS A 5 -8.74 -3.82 26.67
CA LYS A 5 -8.84 -5.27 26.46
C LYS A 5 -9.77 -5.93 27.48
N SER A 6 -9.70 -5.49 28.74
CA SER A 6 -10.60 -5.96 29.80
C SER A 6 -12.06 -5.62 29.53
N GLN A 7 -12.34 -4.46 28.93
CA GLN A 7 -13.71 -4.06 28.57
C GLN A 7 -14.18 -4.66 27.24
N TYR A 8 -13.27 -4.89 26.29
CA TYR A 8 -13.58 -5.36 24.95
C TYR A 8 -12.65 -6.53 24.55
N PRO A 9 -12.99 -7.77 24.93
CA PRO A 9 -12.18 -8.96 24.61
C PRO A 9 -11.97 -9.19 23.10
N VAL A 10 -12.84 -8.63 22.26
CA VAL A 10 -12.68 -8.66 20.80
C VAL A 10 -11.39 -7.98 20.32
N VAL A 11 -10.92 -6.96 21.05
CA VAL A 11 -9.70 -6.22 20.70
C VAL A 11 -8.48 -7.13 20.82
N GLU A 12 -8.45 -7.99 21.83
CA GLU A 12 -7.36 -8.95 22.02
C GLU A 12 -7.31 -9.99 20.89
N LYS A 13 -8.47 -10.49 20.46
CA LYS A 13 -8.56 -11.41 19.31
C LYS A 13 -8.03 -10.76 18.03
N VAL A 14 -8.50 -9.55 17.71
CA VAL A 14 -8.09 -8.82 16.50
C VAL A 14 -6.61 -8.46 16.54
N GLU A 15 -6.09 -8.08 17.71
CA GLU A 15 -4.66 -7.82 17.88
C GLU A 15 -3.82 -9.07 17.62
N SER A 16 -4.26 -10.24 18.10
CA SER A 16 -3.58 -11.51 17.82
C SER A 16 -3.57 -11.82 16.32
N MET A 17 -4.72 -11.71 15.65
CA MET A 17 -4.84 -11.90 14.20
C MET A 17 -3.88 -10.97 13.44
N PHE A 18 -3.86 -9.68 13.80
CA PHE A 18 -2.99 -8.69 13.18
C PHE A 18 -1.50 -9.02 13.41
N LYS A 19 -1.11 -9.36 14.64
CA LYS A 19 0.29 -9.69 14.96
C LYS A 19 0.77 -10.92 14.20
N GLU A 20 -0.06 -11.97 14.12
CA GLU A 20 0.23 -13.18 13.35
C GLU A 20 0.42 -12.85 11.85
N PHE A 21 -0.51 -12.07 11.27
CA PHE A 21 -0.42 -11.66 9.88
C PHE A 21 0.80 -10.75 9.60
N HIS A 22 1.11 -9.83 10.50
CA HIS A 22 2.27 -8.95 10.37
C HIS A 22 3.59 -9.74 10.45
N ALA A 23 3.69 -10.68 11.39
CA ALA A 23 4.86 -11.56 11.50
C ALA A 23 5.05 -12.41 10.23
N LEU A 24 3.95 -12.84 9.62
CA LEU A 24 3.94 -13.55 8.36
C LEU A 24 4.44 -12.69 7.20
N LEU A 25 3.93 -11.46 7.05
CA LEU A 25 4.36 -10.53 6.01
C LEU A 25 5.83 -10.15 6.12
N MET A 26 6.34 -10.02 7.34
CA MET A 26 7.76 -9.72 7.60
C MET A 26 8.65 -10.97 7.57
N GLY A 27 8.04 -12.14 7.44
CA GLY A 27 8.75 -13.40 7.23
C GLY A 27 9.22 -13.56 5.78
N LYS A 28 9.77 -14.74 5.47
CA LYS A 28 10.17 -15.14 4.10
C LYS A 28 9.51 -16.43 3.65
N ASP A 29 8.57 -16.93 4.45
CA ASP A 29 7.95 -18.24 4.26
C ASP A 29 6.49 -18.05 3.88
N GLU A 30 6.22 -18.12 2.57
CA GLU A 30 4.89 -17.96 2.01
C GLU A 30 3.93 -19.12 2.35
N ALA A 31 4.43 -20.29 2.76
CA ALA A 31 3.59 -21.43 3.12
C ALA A 31 2.73 -21.14 4.36
N LYS A 32 3.24 -20.29 5.27
CA LYS A 32 2.50 -19.84 6.45
C LYS A 32 1.24 -19.04 6.12
N LEU A 33 1.14 -18.51 4.90
CA LEU A 33 -0.06 -17.79 4.44
C LEU A 33 -1.24 -18.73 4.29
N ASP A 34 -1.01 -19.93 3.79
CA ASP A 34 -2.05 -20.92 3.61
C ASP A 34 -2.56 -21.41 4.99
N GLU A 35 -1.66 -21.56 5.98
CA GLU A 35 -2.03 -21.86 7.37
C GLU A 35 -2.88 -20.75 8.00
N TYR A 36 -2.47 -19.48 7.83
CA TYR A 36 -3.21 -18.32 8.33
C TYR A 36 -4.62 -18.24 7.73
N LEU A 37 -4.75 -18.48 6.42
CA LEU A 37 -6.03 -18.49 5.71
C LEU A 37 -6.92 -19.66 6.11
N GLY A 38 -6.33 -20.82 6.46
CA GLY A 38 -7.06 -21.96 7.02
C GLY A 38 -7.58 -21.66 8.43
N LYS A 39 -6.77 -21.00 9.27
CA LYS A 39 -7.11 -20.67 10.66
C LYS A 39 -8.19 -19.60 10.77
N TYR A 40 -8.13 -18.55 9.95
CA TYR A 40 -9.01 -17.38 10.08
C TYR A 40 -10.06 -17.24 8.97
N GLY A 41 -10.07 -18.16 8.00
CA GLY A 41 -10.96 -18.09 6.84
C GLY A 41 -12.47 -18.07 7.14
N ALA A 42 -12.89 -18.53 8.32
CA ALA A 42 -14.28 -18.51 8.79
C ALA A 42 -14.47 -17.67 10.07
N SER A 43 -13.51 -16.78 10.36
CA SER A 43 -13.56 -15.88 11.52
C SER A 43 -14.17 -14.52 11.15
N GLU A 44 -14.15 -13.58 12.10
CA GLU A 44 -14.63 -12.20 11.94
C GLU A 44 -13.88 -11.42 10.84
N ILE A 45 -12.72 -11.91 10.38
CA ILE A 45 -11.93 -11.34 9.28
C ILE A 45 -12.06 -12.15 7.97
N GLU A 46 -13.10 -12.97 7.82
CA GLU A 46 -13.35 -13.75 6.61
C GLU A 46 -13.26 -12.91 5.33
N SER A 47 -13.85 -11.71 5.30
CA SER A 47 -13.81 -10.82 4.14
C SER A 47 -12.38 -10.42 3.75
N PHE A 48 -11.51 -10.21 4.74
CA PHE A 48 -10.09 -9.94 4.53
C PHE A 48 -9.36 -11.18 4.00
N CYS A 49 -9.60 -12.36 4.58
CA CYS A 49 -9.04 -13.62 4.09
C CYS A 49 -9.47 -13.92 2.64
N ASN A 50 -10.72 -13.62 2.29
CA ASN A 50 -11.24 -13.78 0.93
C ASN A 50 -10.61 -12.78 -0.05
N GLY A 51 -10.32 -11.56 0.41
CA GLY A 51 -9.51 -10.59 -0.34
C GLY A 51 -8.11 -11.14 -0.66
N ILE A 52 -7.41 -11.67 0.36
CA ILE A 52 -6.09 -12.28 0.17
C ILE A 52 -6.16 -13.47 -0.80
N LYS A 53 -7.17 -14.35 -0.69
CA LYS A 53 -7.32 -15.50 -1.58
C LYS A 53 -7.46 -15.11 -3.05
N ARG A 54 -8.17 -14.01 -3.34
CA ARG A 54 -8.30 -13.47 -4.71
C ARG A 54 -6.96 -13.01 -5.27
N ASP A 55 -6.13 -12.42 -4.41
CA ASP A 55 -4.84 -11.83 -4.75
C ASP A 55 -3.67 -12.68 -4.22
N ILE A 56 -3.82 -14.01 -4.18
CA ILE A 56 -2.88 -14.90 -3.48
C ILE A 56 -1.45 -14.81 -4.06
N THR A 57 -1.33 -14.77 -5.38
CA THR A 57 -0.04 -14.69 -6.07
C THR A 57 0.74 -13.41 -5.72
N PRO A 58 0.18 -12.20 -5.87
CA PRO A 58 0.90 -10.98 -5.48
C PRO A 58 1.18 -10.91 -3.98
N VAL A 59 0.33 -11.47 -3.10
CA VAL A 59 0.61 -11.50 -1.65
C VAL A 59 1.78 -12.44 -1.33
N LYS A 60 1.84 -13.63 -1.93
CA LYS A 60 2.99 -14.54 -1.78
C LYS A 60 4.28 -13.89 -2.29
N ASN A 61 4.22 -13.24 -3.44
CA ASN A 61 5.36 -12.48 -3.98
C ASN A 61 5.82 -11.36 -3.04
N ALA A 62 4.90 -10.68 -2.34
CA ALA A 62 5.26 -9.63 -1.39
C ALA A 62 6.01 -10.16 -0.14
N ILE A 63 5.82 -11.44 0.21
CA ILE A 63 6.54 -12.12 1.29
C ILE A 63 7.91 -12.62 0.81
N SER A 64 7.93 -13.22 -0.39
CA SER A 64 9.10 -13.92 -0.93
C SER A 64 10.13 -12.96 -1.55
N LEU A 65 9.72 -11.80 -2.06
CA LEU A 65 10.58 -10.83 -2.72
C LEU A 65 10.95 -9.66 -1.82
N SER A 66 12.17 -9.16 -1.95
CA SER A 66 12.63 -7.94 -1.27
C SER A 66 12.20 -6.64 -1.98
N VAL A 67 11.44 -6.75 -3.07
CA VAL A 67 11.03 -5.62 -3.89
C VAL A 67 9.81 -4.95 -3.26
N SER A 68 9.90 -3.65 -3.01
CA SER A 68 8.77 -2.87 -2.50
C SER A 68 8.06 -2.09 -3.61
N SER A 69 6.75 -1.96 -3.50
CA SER A 69 5.94 -1.03 -4.30
C SER A 69 6.13 0.43 -3.88
N GLY A 70 6.93 0.72 -2.84
CA GLY A 70 7.05 2.03 -2.22
C GLY A 70 7.47 3.14 -3.19
N PHE A 71 8.34 2.85 -4.15
CA PHE A 71 8.70 3.81 -5.20
C PHE A 71 7.50 4.16 -6.09
N VAL A 72 6.73 3.15 -6.52
CA VAL A 72 5.53 3.33 -7.35
C VAL A 72 4.47 4.09 -6.57
N GLU A 73 4.24 3.71 -5.31
CA GLU A 73 3.23 4.32 -4.45
C GLU A 73 3.58 5.77 -4.07
N GLY A 74 4.86 6.06 -3.83
CA GLY A 74 5.36 7.41 -3.64
C GLY A 74 5.10 8.29 -4.87
N ASN A 75 5.37 7.78 -6.07
CA ASN A 75 5.06 8.50 -7.32
C ASN A 75 3.55 8.71 -7.52
N ASN A 76 2.74 7.69 -7.22
CA ASN A 76 1.29 7.79 -7.26
C ASN A 76 0.76 8.87 -6.29
N ASN A 77 1.31 8.93 -5.07
CA ASN A 77 0.91 9.94 -4.10
C ASN A 77 1.32 11.35 -4.56
N LYS A 78 2.56 11.51 -5.06
CA LYS A 78 3.05 12.76 -5.65
C LYS A 78 2.15 13.24 -6.80
N PHE A 79 1.76 12.36 -7.70
CA PHE A 79 0.84 12.68 -8.79
C PHE A 79 -0.54 13.10 -8.27
N LYS A 80 -1.12 12.37 -7.31
CA LYS A 80 -2.42 12.71 -6.70
C LYS A 80 -2.38 14.09 -6.06
N VAL A 81 -1.29 14.46 -5.38
CA VAL A 81 -1.09 15.80 -4.80
C VAL A 81 -1.06 16.86 -5.90
N LEU A 82 -0.25 16.66 -6.95
CA LEU A 82 -0.20 17.59 -8.08
C LEU A 82 -1.58 17.78 -8.70
N LYS A 83 -2.28 16.69 -9.01
CA LYS A 83 -3.64 16.72 -9.56
C LYS A 83 -4.59 17.57 -8.73
N ARG A 84 -4.61 17.40 -7.40
CA ARG A 84 -5.48 18.20 -6.49
C ARG A 84 -5.17 19.69 -6.56
N ILE A 85 -3.91 20.07 -6.73
CA ILE A 85 -3.47 21.48 -6.76
C ILE A 85 -3.72 22.13 -8.12
N VAL A 86 -3.41 21.43 -9.22
CA VAL A 86 -3.22 22.08 -10.54
C VAL A 86 -4.27 21.74 -11.60
N TYR A 87 -5.04 20.65 -11.41
CA TYR A 87 -6.00 20.19 -12.41
C TYR A 87 -7.23 21.10 -12.54
N GLY A 88 -7.51 21.96 -11.56
CA GLY A 88 -8.67 22.85 -11.53
C GLY A 88 -8.73 23.87 -12.68
N ARG A 89 -8.35 25.13 -12.42
CA ARG A 89 -8.61 26.29 -13.31
C ARG A 89 -8.11 26.20 -14.75
N SER A 90 -7.17 25.30 -15.03
CA SER A 90 -6.50 25.21 -16.34
C SER A 90 -6.48 23.78 -16.90
N GLY A 91 -7.28 22.89 -16.32
CA GLY A 91 -7.55 21.55 -16.84
C GLY A 91 -6.30 20.69 -17.06
N LEU A 92 -6.38 19.84 -18.09
CA LEU A 92 -5.36 18.82 -18.37
C LEU A 92 -4.01 19.41 -18.79
N VAL A 93 -4.02 20.50 -19.57
CA VAL A 93 -2.79 21.13 -20.10
C VAL A 93 -1.87 21.60 -18.97
N ASN A 94 -2.43 22.24 -17.94
CA ASN A 94 -1.65 22.69 -16.79
C ASN A 94 -1.19 21.52 -15.91
N LEU A 95 -2.02 20.48 -15.76
CA LEU A 95 -1.62 19.26 -15.07
C LEU A 95 -0.43 18.58 -15.75
N GLU A 96 -0.47 18.44 -17.06
CA GLU A 96 0.60 17.83 -17.84
C GLU A 96 1.92 18.59 -17.68
N LYS A 97 1.91 19.91 -17.87
CA LYS A 97 3.10 20.76 -17.73
C LYS A 97 3.70 20.66 -16.32
N LYS A 98 2.87 20.71 -15.27
CA LYS A 98 3.32 20.63 -13.87
C LYS A 98 3.79 19.23 -13.49
N CYS A 99 3.15 18.18 -13.99
CA CYS A 99 3.62 16.80 -13.82
C CYS A 99 4.98 16.60 -14.50
N LYS A 100 5.14 17.01 -15.77
CA LYS A 100 6.43 16.92 -16.48
C LYS A 100 7.56 17.56 -15.67
N LEU A 101 7.35 18.77 -15.18
CA LEU A 101 8.33 19.45 -14.32
C LEU A 101 8.61 18.68 -13.02
N ALA A 102 7.57 18.23 -12.32
CA ALA A 102 7.72 17.59 -11.02
C ALA A 102 8.36 16.19 -11.11
N PHE A 103 8.12 15.45 -12.20
CA PHE A 103 8.66 14.11 -12.43
C PHE A 103 9.94 14.10 -13.25
N LEU A 104 10.41 15.26 -13.74
CA LEU A 104 11.66 15.35 -14.45
C LEU A 104 12.83 14.92 -13.52
N PRO A 105 13.79 14.11 -14.02
CA PRO A 105 15.03 13.88 -13.30
C PRO A 105 15.73 15.24 -13.11
N LYS A 106 16.34 15.46 -11.94
CA LYS A 106 17.22 16.61 -11.73
C LYS A 106 18.54 16.39 -12.49
N ASN A 107 18.49 16.44 -13.81
CA ASN A 107 19.69 16.49 -14.65
C ASN A 107 20.14 17.95 -14.77
N GLN A 108 21.45 18.16 -14.87
CA GLN A 108 22.09 19.49 -14.87
C GLN A 108 21.68 20.37 -16.07
N ASP A 109 21.07 19.80 -17.12
CA ASP A 109 20.73 20.48 -18.38
C ASP A 109 19.26 20.95 -18.48
N PHE A 110 18.54 21.09 -17.37
CA PHE A 110 17.15 21.53 -17.41
C PHE A 110 17.02 23.06 -17.55
N SER A 111 16.47 23.53 -18.68
CA SER A 111 16.05 24.93 -18.86
C SER A 111 14.53 25.09 -18.76
N LEU A 112 14.08 26.05 -17.96
CA LEU A 112 12.66 26.43 -17.85
C LEU A 112 12.04 26.86 -19.19
N SER A 113 12.84 27.36 -20.13
CA SER A 113 12.38 27.73 -21.48
C SER A 113 11.84 26.55 -22.28
N SER A 114 12.22 25.32 -21.95
CA SER A 114 11.73 24.10 -22.61
C SER A 114 10.27 23.74 -22.26
N LEU A 115 9.67 24.41 -21.25
CA LEU A 115 8.29 24.18 -20.79
C LEU A 115 7.28 25.24 -21.25
N LEU A 116 7.76 26.34 -21.84
CA LEU A 116 6.92 27.37 -22.45
C LEU A 116 6.33 26.82 -23.74
#